data_AF-A0A1I6IG27-F1
#
_entry.id   AF-A0A1I6IG27-F1
#
_cell.length_a   1.000
_cell.length_b   1.000
_cell.length_c   1.000
_cell.angle_alpha   90.00
_cell.angle_beta   90.00
_cell.angle_gamma   90.00
#
_symmetry.space_group_name_H-M   'P 1'
#
loop_
_entity.id
_entity.type
_entity.pdbx_description
1 polymer ?
#
loop_
_entity_poly.entity_id
_entity_poly.type
_entity_poly.pdbx_seq_one_letter_code
_entity_poly.pdbx_strand_id
1 'polypeptide(L)'
;MKIIQAINSMIENQDRITNVIQTEEEIFFVYNNKYKWSIHESNQEPNEILLYLYPEKDISIEDLSKIEVWPDTKFIVYKVSDFKTKEVFESFNELYQIVKSKVYGVDDLLDDIITGN
;
A
#
# COMPACT_ATOMS: atom_id res chain seq x y z
N MET A 1 -14.38 -11.66 2.48
CA MET A 1 -13.38 -12.21 1.54
C MET A 1 -11.98 -11.96 2.12
N LYS A 2 -11.03 -12.90 1.99
CA LYS A 2 -9.76 -12.85 2.74
C LYS A 2 -8.91 -11.60 2.48
N ILE A 3 -8.85 -11.10 1.25
CA ILE A 3 -8.06 -9.90 0.94
C ILE A 3 -8.64 -8.65 1.62
N ILE A 4 -9.96 -8.49 1.68
CA ILE A 4 -10.59 -7.35 2.38
C ILE A 4 -10.35 -7.45 3.87
N GLN A 5 -10.43 -8.65 4.44
CA GLN A 5 -10.07 -8.85 5.86
C GLN A 5 -8.61 -8.49 6.14
N ALA A 6 -7.70 -8.78 5.19
CA ALA A 6 -6.30 -8.37 5.31
C ALA A 6 -6.13 -6.85 5.23
N ILE A 7 -6.78 -6.19 4.27
CA ILE A 7 -6.74 -4.72 4.11
C ILE A 7 -7.30 -4.03 5.37
N ASN A 8 -8.47 -4.45 5.85
CA ASN A 8 -9.07 -3.90 7.06
C ASN A 8 -8.14 -4.12 8.27
N SER A 9 -7.48 -5.28 8.37
CA SER A 9 -6.48 -5.53 9.41
C SER A 9 -5.24 -4.63 9.28
N MET A 10 -4.86 -4.20 8.07
CA MET A 10 -3.76 -3.23 7.88
C MET A 10 -4.17 -1.83 8.29
N ILE A 11 -5.39 -1.41 7.93
CA ILE A 11 -5.98 -0.12 8.31
C ILE A 11 -6.07 -0.01 9.84
N GLU A 12 -6.72 -0.99 10.49
CA GLU A 12 -6.91 -1.02 11.95
C GLU A 12 -5.60 -1.11 12.74
N ASN A 13 -4.52 -1.58 12.11
CA ASN A 13 -3.22 -1.79 12.76
C ASN A 13 -2.10 -1.10 11.97
N GLN A 14 -2.33 0.16 11.59
CA GLN A 14 -1.42 0.92 10.73
C GLN A 14 0.01 1.05 11.28
N ASP A 15 0.21 0.93 12.59
CA ASP A 15 1.54 0.95 13.22
C ASP A 15 2.41 -0.25 12.82
N ARG A 16 1.80 -1.30 12.27
CA ARG A 16 2.51 -2.47 11.73
C ARG A 16 2.93 -2.28 10.28
N ILE A 17 2.57 -1.16 9.66
CA ILE A 17 3.06 -0.75 8.34
C ILE A 17 4.40 -0.05 8.55
N THR A 18 5.45 -0.64 7.99
CA THR A 18 6.86 -0.29 8.19
C THR A 18 7.58 -0.28 6.84
N ASN A 19 8.80 0.28 6.81
CA ASN A 19 9.65 0.33 5.61
C ASN A 19 8.88 0.81 4.37
N VAL A 20 8.22 1.97 4.51
CA VAL A 20 7.44 2.57 3.43
C VAL A 20 8.39 3.28 2.46
N ILE A 21 8.35 2.90 1.18
CA ILE A 21 9.25 3.41 0.13
C ILE A 21 8.40 3.85 -1.06
N GLN A 22 8.46 5.14 -1.39
CA GLN A 22 7.82 5.70 -2.57
C GLN A 22 8.75 5.62 -3.79
N THR A 23 8.27 5.07 -4.90
CA THR A 23 8.86 5.20 -6.24
C THR A 23 8.05 6.22 -7.05
N GLU A 24 8.34 6.41 -8.35
CA GLU A 24 7.57 7.37 -9.16
C GLU A 24 6.09 7.00 -9.29
N GLU A 25 5.77 5.71 -9.35
CA GLU A 25 4.41 5.24 -9.63
C GLU A 25 3.78 4.48 -8.45
N GLU A 26 4.57 4.00 -7.49
CA GLU A 26 4.11 2.99 -6.54
C GLU A 26 4.68 3.18 -5.14
N ILE A 27 3.92 2.76 -4.12
CA ILE A 27 4.35 2.79 -2.73
C ILE A 27 4.53 1.38 -2.20
N PHE A 28 5.76 1.03 -1.89
CA PHE A 28 6.14 -0.24 -1.29
C PHE A 28 6.09 -0.14 0.23
N PHE A 29 5.70 -1.22 0.91
CA PHE A 29 5.67 -1.28 2.37
C PHE A 29 5.74 -2.71 2.89
N VAL A 30 6.13 -2.84 4.16
CA VAL A 30 6.12 -4.10 4.89
C VAL A 30 5.05 -4.06 5.97
N TYR A 31 4.14 -5.04 5.96
CA TYR A 31 3.18 -5.25 7.02
C TYR A 31 3.65 -6.33 7.99
N ASN A 32 3.57 -6.02 9.29
CA ASN A 32 3.89 -6.92 10.40
C ASN A 32 5.30 -7.52 10.28
N ASN A 33 6.27 -6.71 9.85
CA ASN A 33 7.68 -7.06 9.66
C ASN A 33 7.91 -8.32 8.80
N LYS A 34 6.97 -8.67 7.92
CA LYS A 34 6.99 -9.96 7.22
C LYS A 34 6.44 -9.89 5.80
N TYR A 35 5.28 -9.27 5.62
CA TYR A 35 4.57 -9.34 4.34
C TYR A 35 4.90 -8.09 3.53
N LYS A 36 5.43 -8.29 2.33
CA LYS A 36 5.84 -7.22 1.43
C LYS A 36 4.69 -6.92 0.47
N TRP A 37 4.32 -5.66 0.40
CA TRP A 37 3.24 -5.17 -0.42
C TRP A 37 3.68 -3.95 -1.19
N SER A 38 2.95 -3.66 -2.25
CA SER A 38 2.96 -2.34 -2.85
C SER A 38 1.57 -1.95 -3.29
N ILE A 39 1.31 -0.66 -3.36
CA ILE A 39 0.02 -0.10 -3.74
C ILE A 39 0.23 1.09 -4.67
N HIS A 40 -0.56 1.17 -5.74
CA HIS A 40 -0.59 2.32 -6.62
C HIS A 40 -1.97 2.64 -7.14
N GLU A 41 -2.18 3.92 -7.44
CA GLU A 41 -3.34 4.42 -8.17
C GLU A 41 -3.01 4.43 -9.67
N SER A 42 -3.88 3.82 -10.48
CA SER A 42 -3.66 3.70 -11.92
C SER A 42 -3.71 5.06 -12.61
N ASN A 43 -2.68 5.35 -13.41
CA ASN A 43 -2.69 6.51 -14.31
C ASN A 43 -3.58 6.28 -15.56
N GLN A 44 -4.02 5.04 -15.81
CA GLN A 44 -4.80 4.68 -17.00
C GLN A 44 -6.31 4.67 -16.73
N GLU A 45 -6.71 4.32 -15.51
CA GLU A 45 -8.11 4.14 -15.12
C GLU A 45 -8.41 4.97 -13.86
N PRO A 46 -9.32 5.97 -13.94
CA PRO A 46 -9.64 6.81 -12.80
C PRO A 46 -10.20 6.00 -11.63
N ASN A 47 -9.69 6.28 -10.42
CA ASN A 47 -10.04 5.59 -9.18
C ASN A 47 -9.67 4.09 -9.14
N GLU A 48 -8.88 3.60 -10.08
CA GLU A 48 -8.40 2.23 -10.02
C GLU A 48 -7.20 2.15 -9.08
N ILE A 49 -7.30 1.33 -8.03
CA ILE A 49 -6.22 1.07 -7.09
C ILE A 49 -5.80 -0.39 -7.26
N LEU A 50 -4.49 -0.60 -7.39
CA LEU A 50 -3.88 -1.90 -7.52
C LEU A 50 -3.03 -2.17 -6.27
N LEU A 51 -3.27 -3.32 -5.65
CA LEU A 51 -2.54 -3.79 -4.48
C LEU A 51 -1.80 -5.09 -4.84
N TYR A 52 -0.49 -5.08 -4.66
CA TYR A 52 0.40 -6.19 -4.98
C TYR A 52 0.91 -6.85 -3.70
N LEU A 53 0.90 -8.18 -3.68
CA LEU A 53 1.51 -9.01 -2.65
C LEU A 53 2.71 -9.75 -3.24
N TYR A 54 3.86 -9.61 -2.59
CA TYR A 54 5.09 -10.32 -2.94
C TYR A 54 5.33 -11.47 -1.96
N PRO A 55 5.05 -12.74 -2.35
CA PRO A 55 5.23 -13.90 -1.48
C PRO A 55 6.69 -14.31 -1.29
N GLU A 56 7.61 -13.76 -2.07
CA GLU A 56 9.03 -14.11 -2.04
C GLU A 56 9.69 -13.67 -0.73
N LYS A 57 10.38 -14.62 -0.09
CA LYS A 57 11.01 -14.40 1.21
C LYS A 57 12.39 -13.76 1.07
N ASP A 58 13.12 -14.14 0.02
CA ASP A 58 14.57 -13.90 -0.11
C ASP A 58 14.91 -12.53 -0.71
N ILE A 59 13.92 -11.79 -1.19
CA ILE A 59 14.09 -10.42 -1.71
C ILE A 59 13.68 -9.37 -0.68
N SER A 60 14.48 -8.33 -0.46
CA SER A 60 14.13 -7.23 0.45
C SER A 60 13.08 -6.29 -0.17
N ILE A 61 12.42 -5.45 0.64
CA ILE A 61 11.47 -4.46 0.09
C ILE A 61 12.24 -3.36 -0.67
N GLU A 62 13.47 -3.07 -0.23
CA GLU A 62 14.38 -2.11 -0.84
C GLU A 62 14.91 -2.59 -2.20
N ASP A 63 15.06 -3.90 -2.39
CA ASP A 63 15.41 -4.48 -3.68
C ASP A 63 14.20 -4.51 -4.61
N LEU A 64 13.02 -4.88 -4.08
CA LEU A 64 11.75 -4.85 -4.84
C LEU A 64 11.48 -3.45 -5.41
N SER A 65 11.67 -2.39 -4.62
CA SER A 65 11.40 -1.01 -5.05
C SER A 65 12.35 -0.49 -6.14
N LYS A 66 13.40 -1.24 -6.49
CA LYS A 66 14.38 -0.88 -7.54
C LYS A 66 14.21 -1.69 -8.82
N ILE A 67 13.32 -2.67 -8.84
CA ILE A 67 13.13 -3.52 -10.01
C ILE A 67 12.35 -2.73 -11.07
N GLU A 68 13.05 -2.30 -12.12
CA GLU A 68 12.43 -1.62 -13.27
C GLU A 68 11.72 -2.59 -14.22
N VAL A 69 12.11 -3.86 -14.23
CA VAL A 69 11.65 -4.87 -15.19
C VAL A 69 11.08 -6.07 -14.42
N TRP A 70 9.76 -6.23 -14.51
CA TRP A 70 8.94 -7.13 -13.68
C TRP A 70 8.93 -8.65 -13.99
N PRO A 71 9.48 -9.22 -15.08
CA PRO A 71 9.08 -10.55 -15.55
C PRO A 71 9.48 -11.70 -14.62
N ASP A 72 10.45 -11.50 -13.71
CA ASP A 72 10.96 -12.58 -12.85
C ASP A 72 10.46 -12.50 -11.40
N THR A 73 9.82 -11.40 -11.00
CA THR A 73 9.32 -11.25 -9.63
C THR A 73 7.92 -11.85 -9.53
N LYS A 74 7.71 -12.81 -8.62
CA LYS A 74 6.37 -13.34 -8.38
C LYS A 74 5.59 -12.37 -7.52
N PHE A 75 4.39 -12.02 -7.98
CA PHE A 75 3.43 -11.23 -7.22
C PHE A 75 2.00 -11.70 -7.46
N ILE A 76 1.10 -11.29 -6.58
CA ILE A 76 -0.34 -11.41 -6.74
C ILE A 76 -0.89 -9.99 -6.78
N VAL A 77 -1.68 -9.66 -7.79
CA VAL A 77 -2.33 -8.35 -7.92
C VAL A 77 -3.81 -8.44 -7.57
N TYR A 78 -4.28 -7.47 -6.81
CA TYR A 78 -5.69 -7.26 -6.51
C TYR A 78 -6.09 -5.88 -7.04
N LYS A 79 -7.08 -5.87 -7.92
CA LYS A 79 -7.63 -4.64 -8.48
C LYS A 79 -8.89 -4.26 -7.74
N VAL A 80 -9.06 -3.00 -7.39
CA VAL A 80 -10.29 -2.56 -6.72
C VAL A 80 -11.52 -2.81 -7.60
N SER A 81 -11.39 -2.68 -8.92
CA SER A 81 -12.45 -2.99 -9.90
C SER A 81 -12.92 -4.45 -9.91
N ASP A 82 -12.10 -5.40 -9.41
CA ASP A 82 -12.52 -6.80 -9.25
C ASP A 82 -13.63 -6.94 -8.19
N PHE A 83 -13.76 -5.94 -7.31
CA PHE A 83 -14.67 -5.95 -6.18
C PHE A 83 -15.77 -4.89 -6.37
N LYS A 84 -16.90 -5.33 -6.90
CA LYS A 84 -18.05 -4.49 -7.29
C LYS A 84 -18.86 -3.92 -6.12
N THR A 85 -18.20 -3.43 -5.07
CA THR A 85 -18.82 -2.94 -3.85
C THR A 85 -18.16 -1.68 -3.34
N LYS A 86 -18.96 -0.71 -2.91
CA LYS A 86 -18.48 0.59 -2.38
C LYS A 86 -17.58 0.43 -1.16
N GLU A 87 -17.92 -0.48 -0.24
CA GLU A 87 -17.13 -0.75 0.97
C GLU A 87 -15.70 -1.15 0.63
N VAL A 88 -15.51 -2.03 -0.36
CA VAL A 88 -14.17 -2.43 -0.78
C VAL A 88 -13.40 -1.29 -1.40
N PHE A 89 -14.07 -0.47 -2.22
CA PHE A 89 -13.46 0.72 -2.78
C PHE A 89 -12.95 1.68 -1.69
N GLU A 90 -13.78 1.90 -0.66
CA GLU A 90 -13.42 2.72 0.50
C GLU A 90 -12.22 2.13 1.24
N SER A 91 -12.18 0.82 1.50
CA SER A 91 -11.03 0.17 2.14
C SER A 91 -9.73 0.27 1.35
N PHE A 92 -9.76 0.08 0.03
CA PHE A 92 -8.55 0.22 -0.80
C PHE A 92 -8.02 1.66 -0.78
N ASN A 93 -8.93 2.64 -0.91
CA ASN A 93 -8.55 4.05 -0.88
C ASN A 93 -8.02 4.47 0.49
N GLU A 94 -8.66 4.02 1.58
CA GLU A 94 -8.19 4.30 2.94
C GLU A 94 -6.78 3.76 3.17
N LEU A 95 -6.52 2.51 2.78
CA LEU A 95 -5.16 1.95 2.88
C LEU A 95 -4.15 2.76 2.05
N TYR A 96 -4.51 3.15 0.82
CA TYR A 96 -3.64 3.97 -0.02
C TYR A 96 -3.31 5.32 0.63
N GLN A 97 -4.30 6.01 1.20
CA GLN A 97 -4.06 7.27 1.92
C GLN A 97 -3.18 7.06 3.14
N ILE A 98 -3.39 6.01 3.94
CA ILE A 98 -2.55 5.71 5.11
C ILE A 98 -1.09 5.51 4.71
N VAL A 99 -0.83 4.68 3.71
CA VAL A 99 0.54 4.38 3.25
C VAL A 99 1.19 5.65 2.67
N LYS A 100 0.43 6.46 1.92
CA LYS A 100 0.90 7.74 1.37
C LYS A 100 1.18 8.78 2.47
N SER A 101 0.34 8.88 3.50
CA SER A 101 0.57 9.76 4.64
C SER A 101 1.88 9.42 5.35
N LYS A 102 2.20 8.13 5.50
CA LYS A 102 3.46 7.67 6.09
C LYS A 102 4.69 8.04 5.27
N VAL A 103 4.60 8.09 3.94
CA VAL A 103 5.72 8.54 3.08
C VAL A 103 6.12 9.97 3.38
N TYR A 104 5.13 10.86 3.52
CA TYR A 104 5.37 12.30 3.62
C TYR A 104 5.41 12.81 5.07
N GLY A 105 5.29 11.93 6.06
CA GLY A 105 5.16 12.34 7.47
C GLY A 105 3.92 13.22 7.68
N VAL A 106 2.84 12.96 6.94
CA VAL A 106 1.63 13.80 6.97
C VAL A 106 1.02 13.82 8.36
N ASP A 107 1.09 12.71 9.10
CA ASP A 107 0.57 12.65 10.47
C ASP A 107 1.24 13.70 11.37
N ASP A 108 2.58 13.83 11.29
CA ASP A 108 3.32 14.85 12.04
C ASP A 108 2.92 16.27 11.59
N LEU A 109 2.78 16.49 10.28
CA LEU A 109 2.35 17.79 9.73
C LEU A 109 0.93 18.17 10.17
N LEU A 110 0.02 17.19 10.24
CA LEU A 110 -1.35 17.41 10.70
C LEU A 110 -1.40 17.66 12.20
N ASP A 111 -0.59 16.93 12.98
CA ASP A 111 -0.46 17.15 14.41
C ASP A 111 0.07 18.57 14.71
N ASP A 112 1.04 19.07 13.95
CA ASP A 112 1.51 20.45 14.05
C ASP A 112 0.38 21.46 13.76
N ILE A 113 -0.41 21.24 12.70
CA ILE A 113 -1.56 22.08 12.34
C ILE A 113 -2.65 22.07 13.43
N ILE A 114 -2.93 20.90 14.01
CA ILE A 114 -3.97 20.72 15.04
C ILE A 114 -3.54 21.34 16.36
N THR A 115 -2.27 21.16 16.74
CA THR A 115 -1.71 21.68 17.99
C THR A 115 -1.36 23.17 17.91
N GLY A 116 -1.25 23.71 16.70
CA GLY A 116 -0.99 25.13 16.45
C GLY A 116 0.45 25.55 16.72
N ASN A 117 1.40 24.62 16.56
CA ASN A 117 2.84 24.88 16.66
C ASN A 117 3.43 25.46 15.36
#